data_AF-A0A128EGA1-F1
#
_entry.id   AF-A0A128EGA1-F1
#
_cell.length_a   1.000
_cell.length_b   1.000
_cell.length_c   1.000
_cell.angle_alpha   90.00
_cell.angle_beta   90.00
_cell.angle_gamma   90.00
#
_symmetry.space_group_name_H-M   'P 1'
#
loop_
_entity.id
_entity.type
_entity.pdbx_description
1 polymer ?
#
loop_
_entity_poly.entity_id
_entity_poly.type
_entity_poly.pdbx_seq_one_letter_code
_entity_poly.pdbx_strand_id
1 'polypeptide(L)'
;MLELMLKYNVPGQPTKEQLKEAYEKCYRLYKWYKIRWIDGDKINKKRPFYVDMPIKNLEKYCTDENGTFNNIKEYFAYANEQKKMDSIIYISDTDKVIYLDKNSSKSNSN
;
A
#
# COMPACT_ATOMS: atom_id res chain seq x y z
N MET A 1 -11.75 19.52 -3.18
CA MET A 1 -10.49 20.28 -3.34
C MET A 1 -9.62 19.72 -4.46
N LEU A 2 -9.24 18.43 -4.44
CA LEU A 2 -8.42 17.80 -5.49
C LEU A 2 -8.98 18.00 -6.91
N GLU A 3 -10.29 17.81 -7.12
CA GLU A 3 -10.88 17.97 -8.46
C GLU A 3 -10.76 19.38 -9.02
N LEU A 4 -10.89 20.40 -8.17
CA LEU A 4 -10.70 21.80 -8.55
C LEU A 4 -9.23 22.04 -8.91
N MET A 5 -8.29 21.51 -8.13
CA MET A 5 -6.86 21.61 -8.43
C MET A 5 -6.53 21.02 -9.81
N LEU A 6 -7.04 19.82 -10.10
CA LEU A 6 -6.85 19.19 -11.41
C LEU A 6 -7.48 20.01 -12.55
N LYS A 7 -8.69 20.56 -12.35
CA LYS A 7 -9.39 21.38 -13.36
C LYS A 7 -8.61 22.64 -13.74
N TYR A 8 -7.93 23.28 -12.79
CA TYR A 8 -7.20 24.54 -13.01
C TYR A 8 -5.70 24.37 -13.27
N ASN A 9 -5.22 23.13 -13.46
CA ASN A 9 -3.81 22.82 -13.74
C ASN A 9 -2.82 23.57 -12.83
N VAL A 10 -3.11 23.63 -11.52
CA VAL A 10 -2.24 24.33 -10.56
C VAL A 10 -0.81 23.78 -10.61
N PRO A 11 0.22 24.64 -10.43
CA PRO A 11 1.62 24.21 -10.40
C PRO A 11 1.88 23.09 -9.40
N GLY A 12 2.79 22.17 -9.74
CA GLY A 12 3.15 21.03 -8.89
C GLY A 12 2.36 19.75 -9.15
N GLN A 13 1.49 19.72 -10.17
CA GLN A 13 0.88 18.46 -10.63
C GLN A 13 1.92 17.56 -11.29
N PRO A 14 1.86 16.24 -11.03
CA PRO A 14 2.80 15.31 -11.63
C PRO A 14 2.61 15.22 -13.15
N THR A 15 3.72 15.22 -13.88
CA THR A 15 3.73 15.01 -15.34
C THR A 15 3.46 13.54 -15.68
N LYS A 16 3.20 13.25 -16.96
CA LYS A 16 3.01 11.87 -17.43
C LYS A 16 4.23 10.99 -17.15
N GLU A 17 5.43 11.56 -17.30
CA GLU A 17 6.71 10.90 -17.02
C GLU A 17 6.83 10.59 -15.53
N GLN A 18 6.45 11.52 -14.65
CA GLN A 18 6.45 11.31 -13.21
C GLN A 18 5.43 10.26 -12.77
N LEU A 19 4.26 10.22 -13.40
CA LEU A 19 3.27 9.15 -13.17
C LEU A 19 3.82 7.79 -13.58
N LYS A 20 4.49 7.70 -14.73
CA LYS A 20 5.12 6.47 -15.20
C LYS A 20 6.24 6.02 -14.25
N GLU A 21 7.12 6.92 -13.84
CA GLU A 21 8.21 6.61 -12.89
C GLU A 21 7.67 6.13 -11.53
N ALA A 22 6.60 6.76 -11.03
CA ALA A 22 5.93 6.33 -9.81
C ALA A 22 5.32 4.94 -9.95
N TYR A 23 4.72 4.64 -11.11
CA TYR A 23 4.15 3.34 -11.41
C TYR A 23 5.23 2.26 -11.50
N GLU A 24 6.36 2.52 -12.16
CA GLU A 24 7.50 1.60 -12.23
C GLU A 24 8.04 1.23 -10.84
N LYS A 25 8.11 2.21 -9.92
CA LYS A 25 8.48 1.97 -8.51
C LYS A 25 7.47 1.07 -7.81
N CYS A 26 6.18 1.30 -8.05
CA CYS A 26 5.09 0.47 -7.53
C CYS A 26 5.21 -0.98 -8.07
N TYR A 27 5.33 -1.14 -9.38
CA TYR A 27 5.43 -2.46 -10.03
C TYR A 27 6.68 -3.23 -9.56
N ARG A 28 7.81 -2.55 -9.38
CA ARG A 28 9.02 -3.18 -8.82
C ARG A 28 8.78 -3.74 -7.42
N LEU A 29 8.03 -3.02 -6.58
CA LEU A 29 7.66 -3.49 -5.25
C LEU A 29 6.69 -4.67 -5.33
N TYR A 30 5.69 -4.60 -6.22
CA TYR A 30 4.78 -5.72 -6.50
C TYR A 30 5.56 -6.98 -6.89
N LYS A 31 6.49 -6.88 -7.85
CA LYS A 31 7.35 -7.99 -8.31
C LYS A 31 8.16 -8.59 -7.16
N TRP A 32 8.72 -7.74 -6.29
CA TRP A 32 9.46 -8.19 -5.11
C TRP A 32 8.57 -9.01 -4.16
N TYR A 33 7.37 -8.54 -3.86
CA TYR A 33 6.42 -9.29 -3.02
C TYR A 33 5.95 -10.56 -3.71
N LYS A 34 5.66 -10.50 -5.02
CA LYS A 34 5.19 -11.63 -5.80
C LYS A 34 6.14 -12.83 -5.71
N ILE A 35 7.42 -12.58 -5.95
CA ILE A 35 8.49 -13.59 -5.88
C ILE A 35 8.61 -14.18 -4.46
N ARG A 36 8.44 -13.36 -3.41
CA ARG A 36 8.71 -13.76 -2.02
C ARG A 36 7.52 -14.34 -1.27
N TRP A 37 6.30 -14.02 -1.69
CA TRP A 37 5.09 -14.21 -0.88
C TRP A 37 3.83 -14.65 -1.64
N ILE A 38 3.85 -14.63 -2.98
CA ILE A 38 2.67 -14.95 -3.80
C ILE A 38 2.92 -16.21 -4.62
N ASP A 39 4.08 -16.30 -5.26
CA ASP A 39 4.43 -17.41 -6.15
C ASP A 39 5.15 -18.56 -5.42
N GLY A 40 5.27 -19.70 -6.10
CA GLY A 40 6.08 -20.84 -5.64
C GLY A 40 5.52 -21.55 -4.42
N ASP A 41 6.40 -21.89 -3.47
CA ASP A 41 6.08 -22.65 -2.25
C ASP A 41 5.28 -21.83 -1.22
N LYS A 42 5.09 -20.54 -1.47
CA LYS A 42 4.36 -19.61 -0.59
C LYS A 42 2.90 -19.46 -0.96
N ILE A 43 2.53 -19.90 -2.16
CA ILE A 43 1.14 -19.90 -2.62
C ILE A 43 0.29 -20.67 -1.59
N ASN A 44 -0.80 -20.05 -1.13
CA ASN A 44 -1.70 -20.57 -0.09
C ASN A 44 -1.19 -20.59 1.37
N LYS A 45 0.02 -20.09 1.68
CA LYS A 45 0.43 -19.90 3.07
C LYS A 45 -0.23 -18.65 3.66
N LYS A 46 -0.73 -18.75 4.90
CA LYS A 46 -1.25 -17.59 5.62
C LYS A 46 -0.14 -16.55 5.80
N ARG A 47 -0.36 -15.34 5.30
CA ARG A 47 0.60 -14.24 5.40
C ARG A 47 0.33 -13.42 6.67
N PRO A 48 1.38 -12.88 7.31
CA PRO A 48 1.21 -11.84 8.32
C PRO A 48 0.50 -10.62 7.72
N PHE A 49 -0.24 -9.89 8.56
CA PHE A 49 -1.02 -8.72 8.12
C PHE A 49 -0.15 -7.65 7.44
N TYR A 50 1.05 -7.37 7.98
CA TYR A 50 1.99 -6.40 7.43
C TYR A 50 2.60 -6.81 6.07
N VAL A 51 2.39 -8.05 5.63
CA VAL A 51 2.76 -8.53 4.29
C VAL A 51 1.55 -8.53 3.36
N ASP A 52 0.41 -9.01 3.86
CA ASP A 52 -0.82 -9.13 3.09
C ASP A 52 -1.39 -7.75 2.68
N MET A 53 -1.29 -6.77 3.58
CA MET A 53 -1.78 -5.42 3.33
C MET A 53 -1.01 -4.73 2.18
N PRO A 54 0.35 -4.73 2.12
CA PRO A 54 1.09 -4.23 0.96
C PRO A 54 0.75 -4.94 -0.33
N ILE A 55 0.68 -6.26 -0.31
CA ILE A 55 0.38 -7.05 -1.51
C ILE A 55 -0.96 -6.62 -2.10
N LYS A 56 -2.02 -6.54 -1.28
CA LYS A 56 -3.35 -6.13 -1.75
C LYS A 56 -3.36 -4.73 -2.35
N ASN A 57 -2.63 -3.79 -1.76
CA ASN A 57 -2.54 -2.44 -2.31
C ASN A 57 -1.80 -2.45 -3.67
N LEU A 58 -0.70 -3.19 -3.77
CA LEU A 58 0.09 -3.28 -5.00
C LEU A 58 -0.66 -4.01 -6.13
N GLU A 59 -1.36 -5.11 -5.81
CA GLU A 59 -2.22 -5.86 -6.74
C GLU A 59 -3.36 -5.00 -7.31
N LYS A 60 -3.84 -4.02 -6.53
CA LYS A 60 -4.89 -3.10 -6.95
C LYS A 60 -4.40 -2.06 -7.97
N TYR A 61 -3.13 -1.65 -7.90
CA TYR A 61 -2.66 -0.46 -8.62
C TYR A 61 -1.56 -0.71 -9.65
N CYS A 62 -0.72 -1.73 -9.52
CA CYS A 62 0.50 -1.83 -10.34
C CYS A 62 0.95 -3.26 -10.64
N THR A 63 0.09 -4.05 -11.28
CA THR A 63 0.37 -5.45 -11.67
C THR A 63 0.94 -5.62 -13.07
N ASP A 64 0.81 -4.61 -13.94
CA ASP A 64 1.33 -4.64 -15.30
C ASP A 64 2.77 -4.11 -15.35
N GLU A 65 3.68 -4.80 -16.03
CA GLU A 65 5.10 -4.44 -16.13
C GLU A 65 5.35 -3.15 -16.92
N ASN A 66 4.51 -2.88 -17.92
CA ASN A 66 4.65 -1.72 -18.80
C ASN A 66 3.55 -0.67 -18.56
N GLY A 67 2.85 -0.79 -17.43
CA GLY A 67 1.73 0.08 -17.08
C GLY A 67 2.14 1.50 -16.70
N THR A 68 1.13 2.31 -16.43
CA THR A 68 1.23 3.65 -15.85
C THR A 68 -0.06 3.96 -15.11
N PHE A 69 -0.03 4.93 -14.19
CA PHE A 69 -1.28 5.43 -13.62
C PHE A 69 -2.10 6.13 -14.71
N ASN A 70 -3.37 5.76 -14.82
CA ASN A 70 -4.32 6.28 -15.81
C ASN A 70 -4.48 7.79 -15.69
N ASN A 71 -4.43 8.31 -14.47
CA ASN A 71 -4.52 9.73 -14.18
C ASN A 71 -3.95 10.08 -12.79
N ILE A 72 -3.84 11.38 -12.53
CA ILE A 72 -3.34 11.92 -11.27
C ILE A 72 -4.21 11.50 -10.07
N LYS A 73 -5.53 11.32 -10.24
CA LYS A 73 -6.41 10.87 -9.14
C LYS A 73 -6.06 9.45 -8.69
N GLU A 74 -5.82 8.55 -9.64
CA GLU A 74 -5.42 7.17 -9.35
C GLU A 74 -4.07 7.13 -8.62
N TYR A 75 -3.08 7.90 -9.09
CA TYR A 75 -1.80 8.03 -8.42
C TYR A 75 -1.95 8.53 -6.97
N PHE A 76 -2.76 9.58 -6.74
CA PHE A 76 -2.99 10.06 -5.37
C PHE A 76 -3.73 9.04 -4.51
N ALA A 77 -4.65 8.27 -5.07
CA ALA A 77 -5.30 7.19 -4.33
C ALA A 77 -4.27 6.15 -3.85
N TYR A 78 -3.42 5.67 -4.76
CA TYR A 78 -2.31 4.77 -4.44
C TYR A 78 -1.37 5.37 -3.37
N ALA A 79 -0.90 6.61 -3.58
CA ALA A 79 0.05 7.25 -2.68
C ALA A 79 -0.53 7.45 -1.27
N ASN A 80 -1.82 7.76 -1.17
CA ASN A 80 -2.50 7.89 0.12
C ASN A 80 -2.70 6.55 0.81
N GLU A 81 -3.06 5.49 0.07
CA GLU A 81 -3.19 4.14 0.62
C GLU A 81 -1.83 3.61 1.09
N GLN A 82 -0.75 3.83 0.33
CA GLN A 82 0.60 3.50 0.78
C GLN A 82 0.98 4.21 2.08
N LYS A 83 0.80 5.54 2.17
CA LYS A 83 1.14 6.28 3.39
C LYS A 83 0.37 5.79 4.61
N LYS A 84 -0.91 5.44 4.46
CA LYS A 84 -1.73 4.87 5.53
C LYS A 84 -1.21 3.51 5.97
N MET A 85 -0.81 2.68 5.01
CA MET A 85 -0.28 1.37 5.31
C MET A 85 1.09 1.43 5.98
N ASP A 86 2.00 2.27 5.48
CA ASP A 86 3.33 2.48 6.07
C ASP A 86 3.21 2.95 7.53
N SER A 87 2.24 3.82 7.84
CA SER A 87 1.99 4.24 9.22
C SER A 87 1.41 3.13 10.10
N ILE A 88 0.54 2.28 9.56
CA ILE A 88 0.02 1.11 10.28
C ILE A 88 1.14 0.12 10.57
N ILE A 89 2.01 -0.17 9.60
CA ILE A 89 3.16 -1.07 9.76
C ILE A 89 4.12 -0.50 10.80
N TYR A 90 4.44 0.79 10.70
CA TYR A 90 5.29 1.47 11.67
C TYR A 90 4.74 1.36 13.10
N ILE A 91 3.44 1.62 13.29
CA ILE A 91 2.80 1.49 14.60
C ILE A 91 2.88 0.02 15.06
N SER A 92 2.56 -0.95 14.20
CA SER A 92 2.60 -2.37 14.56
C SER A 92 3.98 -2.89 14.98
N ASP A 93 5.05 -2.30 14.45
CA ASP A 93 6.44 -2.64 14.78
C ASP A 93 6.93 -1.99 16.08
N THR A 94 6.17 -1.04 16.66
CA THR A 94 6.53 -0.50 17.98
C THR A 94 6.14 -1.49 19.08
N ASP A 95 7.03 -1.70 20.05
CA ASP A 95 6.77 -2.46 21.30
C ASP A 95 5.64 -1.86 22.17
N LYS A 96 4.92 -0.85 21.65
CA LYS A 96 3.87 -0.08 22.30
C LYS A 96 2.46 -0.53 21.88
N VAL A 97 2.33 -1.48 20.94
CA VAL A 97 1.02 -1.97 20.49
C VAL A 97 0.64 -3.23 21.25
N ILE A 98 -0.36 -3.10 22.12
CA ILE A 98 -1.04 -4.25 22.74
C ILE A 98 -2.13 -4.72 21.77
N TYR A 99 -1.93 -5.87 21.13
CA TYR A 99 -2.99 -6.54 20.37
C TYR A 99 -3.99 -7.17 21.36
N LEU A 100 -5.10 -6.49 21.60
CA LEU A 100 -6.21 -7.07 22.37
C LEU A 100 -6.95 -8.08 21.49
N ASP A 101 -6.74 -9.37 21.75
CA ASP A 101 -7.62 -10.42 21.25
C ASP A 101 -9.04 -10.22 21.81
N LYS A 102 -10.09 -10.55 21.06
CA LYS A 102 -11.47 -10.66 21.58
C LYS A 102 -11.57 -11.60 22.79
N ASN A 103 -10.63 -12.56 22.92
CA ASN A 103 -10.53 -13.47 24.07
C ASN A 103 -9.64 -12.96 25.21
N SER A 104 -9.07 -11.76 25.11
CA SER A 104 -8.34 -11.15 26.23
C SER A 104 -9.35 -10.77 27.32
N SER A 105 -9.64 -11.74 28.18
CA SER A 105 -10.40 -11.56 29.41
C SER A 105 -9.84 -10.33 30.12
N LYS A 106 -10.69 -9.33 30.41
CA LYS A 106 -10.36 -8.28 31.35
C LYS A 106 -9.89 -8.97 32.62
N SER A 107 -8.58 -8.96 32.88
CA SER A 107 -8.05 -9.37 34.17
C SER A 107 -8.61 -8.37 35.17
N ASN A 108 -9.62 -8.80 35.94
CA ASN A 108 -10.09 -8.08 37.11
C ASN A 108 -8.87 -7.84 38.01
N SER A 109 -8.49 -6.57 38.13
CA SER A 109 -7.58 -6.15 39.20
C SER A 109 -8.39 -6.20 40.49
N ASN A 110 -8.00 -7.12 41.38
CA ASN A 110 -8.40 -7.09 42.79
C ASN A 110 -7.74 -5.91 43.50
#